data_AF-A0A7S1JUY6-F1
#
_entry.id   AF-A0A7S1JUY6-F1
#
_cell.length_a   1.000
_cell.length_b   1.000
_cell.length_c   1.000
_cell.angle_alpha   90.00
_cell.angle_beta   90.00
_cell.angle_gamma   90.00
#
_symmetry.space_group_name_H-M   'P 1'
#
loop_
_entity.id
_entity.type
_entity.pdbx_description
1 polymer ?
#
loop_
_entity_poly.entity_id
_entity_poly.type
_entity_poly.pdbx_seq_one_letter_code
_entity_poly.pdbx_strand_id
1 'polypeptide(L)'
;HTHTITDSPPVRSRIRHQGGGWAAGGQESTDASASAFIMRIILMNAEAIWGRTPWVRVDRHAHGGVLDGLLNQSPHQPPNGCTAVVAVRWDDDDPPVELRQLLLTPLDSPFVACTIL
;
A
#
# COMPACT_ATOMS: atom_id res chain seq x y z
N HIS A 1 -4.57 -13.95 0.53
CA HIS A 1 -4.08 -14.43 1.86
C HIS A 1 -3.43 -13.26 2.54
N THR A 2 -4.02 -12.75 3.63
CA THR A 2 -3.44 -11.68 4.42
C THR A 2 -2.11 -12.20 5.00
N HIS A 3 -0.98 -11.69 4.52
CA HIS A 3 0.35 -12.12 4.94
C HIS A 3 0.67 -11.48 6.30
N THR A 4 0.06 -11.99 7.35
CA THR A 4 0.33 -11.57 8.74
C THR A 4 1.60 -12.28 9.20
N ILE A 5 2.71 -11.57 9.36
CA ILE A 5 3.84 -12.10 10.13
C ILE A 5 3.45 -12.11 11.61
N THR A 6 3.60 -13.26 12.26
CA THR A 6 3.24 -13.51 13.66
C THR A 6 3.84 -12.50 14.65
N ASP A 7 4.99 -11.91 14.33
CA ASP A 7 5.72 -10.98 15.20
C ASP A 7 5.39 -9.49 14.95
N SER A 8 4.62 -9.17 13.92
CA SER A 8 4.19 -7.79 13.63
C SER A 8 2.67 -7.75 13.58
N PRO A 9 1.99 -7.37 14.68
CA PRO A 9 0.55 -7.40 14.72
C PRO A 9 -0.04 -6.41 13.69
N PRO A 10 -1.17 -6.76 13.05
CA PRO A 10 -1.85 -5.85 12.15
C PRO A 10 -2.36 -4.61 12.90
N VAL A 11 -2.44 -3.49 12.21
CA VAL A 11 -2.94 -2.22 12.75
C VAL A 11 -4.27 -1.89 12.11
N ARG A 12 -5.33 -1.87 12.92
CA ARG A 12 -6.65 -1.39 12.51
C ARG A 12 -6.75 0.11 12.76
N SER A 13 -7.20 0.86 11.77
CA SER A 13 -7.27 2.31 11.84
C SER A 13 -8.48 2.87 11.09
N ARG A 14 -9.01 3.97 11.65
CA ARG A 14 -10.10 4.76 11.06
C ARG A 14 -9.72 6.25 10.92
N ILE A 15 -8.43 6.56 11.03
CA ILE A 15 -7.96 7.94 10.89
C ILE A 15 -7.55 8.19 9.45
N ARG A 16 -7.88 9.39 8.94
CA ARG A 16 -7.52 9.82 7.59
C ARG A 16 -7.04 11.27 7.62
N HIS A 17 -6.06 11.60 6.79
CA HIS A 17 -5.70 12.99 6.55
C HIS A 17 -6.66 13.61 5.52
N GLN A 18 -7.41 14.64 5.91
CA GLN A 18 -8.39 15.32 5.05
C GLN A 18 -8.35 16.82 5.32
N GLY A 19 -8.38 17.64 4.25
CA GLY A 19 -8.50 19.10 4.38
C GLY A 19 -7.35 19.78 5.14
N GLY A 20 -6.16 19.19 5.15
CA GLY A 20 -4.99 19.74 5.86
C GLY A 20 -4.87 19.32 7.33
N GLY A 21 -5.67 18.34 7.79
CA GLY A 21 -5.57 17.83 9.15
C GLY A 21 -6.01 16.38 9.31
N TRP A 22 -5.87 15.86 10.53
CA TRP A 22 -6.28 14.51 10.91
C TRP A 22 -7.76 14.48 11.29
N ALA A 23 -8.51 13.56 10.69
CA ALA A 23 -9.92 13.34 11.00
C ALA A 23 -10.16 11.87 11.42
N ALA A 24 -11.04 11.69 12.41
CA ALA A 24 -11.59 10.39 12.75
C ALA A 24 -12.82 10.10 11.88
N GLY A 25 -13.02 8.83 11.50
CA GLY A 25 -14.17 8.42 10.67
C GLY A 25 -13.85 8.21 9.20
N GLY A 26 -12.57 8.04 8.85
CA GLY A 26 -12.18 7.58 7.53
C GLY A 26 -12.66 6.14 7.25
N GLN A 27 -12.41 5.67 6.02
CA GLN A 27 -12.59 4.28 5.65
C GLN A 27 -11.79 3.40 6.61
N GLU A 28 -12.44 2.38 7.17
CA GLU A 28 -11.81 1.43 8.05
C GLU A 28 -10.80 0.59 7.27
N SER A 29 -9.58 0.55 7.79
CA SER A 29 -8.48 -0.17 7.15
C SER A 29 -7.68 -0.98 8.16
N THR A 30 -7.28 -2.17 7.76
CA THR A 30 -6.34 -3.02 8.49
C THR A 30 -5.02 -3.10 7.72
N ASP A 31 -3.97 -2.48 8.27
CA ASP A 31 -2.61 -2.54 7.76
C ASP A 31 -1.88 -3.76 8.31
N ALA A 32 -1.01 -4.38 7.50
CA ALA A 32 -0.31 -5.61 7.88
C ALA A 32 0.67 -5.46 9.07
N SER A 33 1.11 -4.23 9.37
CA SER A 33 1.99 -3.89 10.49
C SER A 33 1.94 -2.39 10.81
N ALA A 34 2.57 -1.98 11.92
CA ALA A 34 2.75 -0.56 12.24
C ALA A 34 3.60 0.18 11.19
N SER A 35 4.62 -0.46 10.62
CA SER A 35 5.42 0.14 9.54
C SER A 35 4.61 0.33 8.26
N ALA A 36 3.75 -0.64 7.91
CA ALA A 36 2.83 -0.52 6.79
C ALA A 36 1.85 0.65 6.99
N PHE A 37 1.29 0.78 8.20
CA PHE A 37 0.42 1.91 8.57
C PHE A 37 1.13 3.27 8.39
N ILE A 38 2.34 3.43 8.96
CA ILE A 38 3.11 4.67 8.84
C ILE A 38 3.42 4.98 7.37
N MET A 39 3.87 3.99 6.61
CA MET A 39 4.19 4.18 5.19
C MET A 39 2.95 4.53 4.36
N ARG A 40 1.79 3.90 4.61
CA ARG A 40 0.53 4.25 3.96
C ARG A 40 0.16 5.72 4.18
N ILE A 41 0.31 6.20 5.41
CA ILE A 41 0.08 7.60 5.77
C ILE A 41 1.02 8.54 5.00
N ILE A 42 2.32 8.20 4.94
CA ILE A 42 3.31 9.02 4.23
C ILE A 42 2.96 9.07 2.74
N LEU A 43 2.69 7.92 2.11
CA LEU A 43 2.34 7.83 0.69
C LEU A 43 1.06 8.60 0.37
N MET A 44 0.01 8.47 1.19
CA MET A 44 -1.25 9.18 0.97
C MET A 44 -1.09 10.71 1.06
N ASN A 45 -0.30 11.20 2.02
CA ASN A 45 0.00 12.63 2.12
C ASN A 45 0.84 13.10 0.94
N ALA A 46 1.79 12.28 0.52
CA ALA A 46 2.69 12.64 -0.54
C ALA A 46 2.01 12.62 -1.93
N GLU A 47 1.04 11.73 -2.18
CA GLU A 47 0.15 11.80 -3.35
C GLU A 47 -0.59 13.15 -3.42
N ALA A 48 -0.99 13.72 -2.28
CA ALA A 48 -1.62 15.02 -2.23
C ALA A 48 -0.64 16.17 -2.55
N ILE A 49 0.65 15.98 -2.34
CA ILE A 49 1.71 17.00 -2.50
C ILE A 49 2.38 16.92 -3.88
N TRP A 50 2.69 15.72 -4.36
CA TRP A 50 3.48 15.49 -5.59
C TRP A 50 2.74 15.84 -6.89
N GLY A 51 1.45 16.16 -6.80
CA GLY A 51 0.62 16.38 -7.97
C GLY A 51 0.22 15.06 -8.63
N ARG A 52 -0.79 15.14 -9.49
CA ARG A 52 -1.46 13.96 -10.07
C ARG A 52 -0.66 13.42 -11.25
N THR A 53 0.46 12.74 -11.00
CA THR A 53 1.10 11.93 -12.06
C THR A 53 0.08 10.88 -12.52
N PRO A 54 -0.21 10.75 -13.82
CA PRO A 54 -1.24 9.83 -14.28
C PRO A 54 -0.86 8.39 -13.94
N TRP A 55 -1.81 7.66 -13.34
CA TRP A 55 -1.69 6.23 -13.14
C TRP A 55 -1.66 5.52 -14.50
N VAL A 56 -0.68 4.64 -14.70
CA VAL A 56 -0.63 3.75 -15.86
C VAL A 56 -1.10 2.38 -15.42
N ARG A 57 -2.17 1.87 -16.03
CA ARG A 57 -2.65 0.52 -15.80
C ARG A 57 -1.77 -0.45 -16.61
N VAL A 58 -1.17 -1.41 -15.93
CA VAL A 58 -0.30 -2.43 -16.55
C VAL A 58 -0.90 -3.80 -16.34
N ASP A 59 -0.86 -4.67 -17.35
CA ASP A 59 -1.21 -6.07 -17.18
C ASP A 59 -0.12 -6.79 -16.40
N ARG A 60 -0.46 -7.27 -15.19
CA ARG A 60 0.49 -7.94 -14.29
C ARG A 60 0.94 -9.32 -14.79
N HIS A 61 0.22 -9.91 -15.74
CA HIS A 61 0.58 -11.19 -16.36
C HIS A 61 1.48 -11.01 -17.58
N ALA A 62 1.65 -9.78 -18.08
CA ALA A 62 2.58 -9.48 -19.15
C ALA A 62 4.01 -9.90 -18.79
N HIS A 63 4.83 -10.19 -19.81
CA HIS A 63 6.21 -10.64 -19.65
C HIS A 63 6.37 -11.89 -18.76
N GLY A 64 5.43 -12.83 -18.83
CA GLY A 64 5.52 -14.11 -18.12
C GLY A 64 5.17 -14.02 -16.63
N GLY A 65 4.38 -13.02 -16.21
CA GLY A 65 3.93 -12.89 -14.83
C GLY A 65 4.99 -12.37 -13.85
N VAL A 66 6.05 -11.72 -14.34
CA VAL A 66 7.09 -11.14 -13.48
C VAL A 66 6.48 -10.12 -12.50
N LEU A 67 5.59 -9.25 -13.00
CA LEU A 67 4.87 -8.30 -12.17
C LEU A 67 3.95 -9.02 -11.18
N ASP A 68 3.17 -10.02 -11.62
CA ASP A 68 2.34 -10.82 -10.73
C ASP A 68 3.16 -11.46 -9.58
N GLY A 69 4.32 -12.05 -9.90
CA GLY A 69 5.23 -12.62 -8.91
C GLY A 69 5.76 -11.58 -7.92
N LEU A 70 6.23 -10.44 -8.42
CA LEU A 70 6.71 -9.30 -7.61
C LEU A 70 5.61 -8.81 -6.65
N LEU A 71 4.40 -8.66 -7.19
CA LEU A 71 3.23 -8.15 -6.50
C LEU A 71 2.66 -9.16 -5.50
N ASN A 72 2.98 -10.45 -5.60
CA ASN A 72 2.50 -11.50 -4.70
C ASN A 72 3.48 -11.84 -3.56
N GLN A 73 4.68 -11.26 -3.52
CA GLN A 73 5.64 -11.50 -2.42
C GLN A 73 5.15 -10.99 -1.06
N SER A 74 5.64 -11.60 0.03
CA SER A 74 5.31 -11.13 1.37
C SER A 74 5.64 -9.64 1.52
N PRO A 75 4.75 -8.80 2.07
CA PRO A 75 5.04 -7.38 2.29
C PRO A 75 6.19 -7.16 3.28
N HIS A 76 6.53 -8.19 4.06
CA HIS A 76 7.66 -8.20 4.97
C HIS A 76 8.98 -8.67 4.34
N GLN A 77 8.94 -9.15 3.11
CA GLN A 77 10.11 -9.48 2.30
C GLN A 77 9.98 -8.77 0.96
N PRO A 78 10.29 -7.45 0.94
CA PRO A 78 10.20 -6.67 -0.27
C PRO A 78 11.03 -7.30 -1.38
N PRO A 79 10.55 -7.26 -2.63
CA PRO A 79 11.40 -7.60 -3.75
C PRO A 79 12.66 -6.73 -3.76
N ASN A 80 13.78 -7.32 -4.20
CA ASN A 80 15.06 -6.62 -4.26
C ASN A 80 14.94 -5.25 -4.94
N GLY A 81 15.42 -4.20 -4.25
CA GLY A 81 15.38 -2.83 -4.73
C GLY A 81 14.14 -2.02 -4.31
N CYS A 82 13.11 -2.64 -3.75
CA CYS A 82 12.01 -1.89 -3.15
C CYS A 82 12.46 -1.17 -1.88
N THR A 83 12.13 0.12 -1.78
CA THR A 83 12.35 0.92 -0.56
C THR A 83 11.38 0.53 0.54
N ALA A 84 10.12 0.25 0.19
CA ALA A 84 9.10 -0.21 1.13
C ALA A 84 7.98 -0.98 0.42
N VAL A 85 7.29 -1.84 1.18
CA VAL A 85 6.05 -2.49 0.75
C VAL A 85 4.98 -2.28 1.82
N VAL A 86 3.79 -1.91 1.38
CA VAL A 86 2.62 -1.70 2.22
C VAL A 86 1.55 -2.68 1.77
N ALA A 87 0.93 -3.38 2.72
CA ALA A 87 -0.27 -4.17 2.49
C ALA A 87 -1.36 -3.65 3.43
N VAL A 88 -2.52 -3.32 2.84
CA VAL A 88 -3.68 -2.78 3.53
C VAL A 88 -4.92 -3.47 3.03
N ARG A 89 -5.87 -3.71 3.92
CA ARG A 89 -7.22 -4.16 3.62
C ARG A 89 -8.20 -3.06 3.96
N TRP A 90 -9.11 -2.75 3.06
CA TRP A 90 -10.24 -1.86 3.31
C TRP A 90 -11.43 -2.69 3.75
N ASP A 91 -11.83 -2.50 5.01
CA ASP A 91 -12.81 -3.35 5.68
C ASP A 91 -14.25 -2.89 5.48
N ASP A 92 -14.47 -1.64 5.04
CA ASP A 92 -15.81 -1.08 4.76
C ASP A 92 -16.38 -1.51 3.38
N ASP A 93 -15.56 -2.06 2.49
CA ASP A 93 -16.01 -2.53 1.17
C ASP A 93 -16.63 -3.95 1.25
N ASP A 94 -17.59 -4.26 0.37
CA ASP A 94 -18.22 -5.59 0.26
C ASP A 94 -18.07 -6.17 -1.17
N PRO A 95 -17.19 -7.16 -1.39
CA PRO A 95 -16.27 -7.74 -0.42
C PRO A 95 -15.12 -6.78 -0.06
N PRO A 96 -14.43 -7.00 1.08
CA PRO A 96 -13.28 -6.19 1.48
C PRO A 96 -12.21 -6.16 0.40
N VAL A 97 -11.65 -4.98 0.14
CA VAL A 97 -10.61 -4.78 -0.88
C VAL A 97 -9.24 -4.91 -0.24
N GLU A 98 -8.42 -5.84 -0.74
CA GLU A 98 -7.02 -5.96 -0.35
C GLU A 98 -6.13 -5.25 -1.38
N LEU A 99 -5.20 -4.43 -0.90
CA LEU A 99 -4.28 -3.65 -1.72
C LEU A 99 -2.85 -3.88 -1.28
N ARG A 100 -1.94 -3.82 -2.24
CA ARG A 100 -0.50 -3.78 -2.00
C ARG A 100 0.15 -2.68 -2.80
N GLN A 101 0.95 -1.87 -2.13
CA GLN A 101 1.75 -0.80 -2.71
C GLN A 101 3.24 -1.11 -2.56
N LEU A 102 3.99 -0.99 -3.65
CA LEU A 102 5.45 -1.18 -3.67
C LEU A 102 6.10 0.14 -4.06
N LEU A 103 6.92 0.65 -3.16
CA LEU A 103 7.71 1.85 -3.40
C LEU A 103 9.06 1.42 -3.99
N LEU A 104 9.21 1.56 -5.31
CA LEU A 104 10.38 1.07 -6.06
C LEU A 104 11.57 2.03 -6.03
N THR A 105 11.36 3.29 -5.62
CA THR A 105 12.40 4.32 -5.54
C THR A 105 12.26 5.10 -4.23
N PRO A 106 13.25 5.91 -3.83
CA PRO A 106 13.17 6.72 -2.62
C PRO A 106 11.97 7.69 -2.62
N LEU A 107 11.55 8.10 -1.42
CA LEU A 107 10.41 9.00 -1.20
C LEU A 107 10.56 10.35 -1.91
N ASP A 108 11.76 10.86 -2.14
CA ASP A 108 11.96 12.17 -2.79
C ASP A 108 11.60 12.17 -4.29
N SER A 109 11.56 10.99 -4.92
CA SER A 109 11.16 10.80 -6.32
C SER A 109 10.56 9.40 -6.51
N PRO A 110 9.33 9.19 -6.02
CA PRO A 110 8.78 7.86 -5.79
C PRO A 110 8.10 7.30 -7.04
N PHE A 111 8.43 6.06 -7.35
CA PHE A 111 7.71 5.23 -8.30
C PHE A 111 6.95 4.17 -7.49
N VAL A 112 5.62 4.28 -7.48
CA VAL A 112 4.75 3.41 -6.70
C VAL A 112 3.98 2.49 -7.65
N ALA A 113 4.14 1.18 -7.46
CA ALA A 113 3.28 0.17 -8.08
C ALA A 113 2.15 -0.19 -7.10
N CYS A 114 0.92 -0.23 -7.57
CA CYS A 114 -0.25 -0.61 -6.77
C CYS A 114 -0.96 -1.81 -7.42
N THR A 115 -1.31 -2.81 -6.62
CA THR A 115 -2.19 -3.90 -7.05
C THR A 115 -3.35 -4.05 -6.08
N ILE A 116 -4.52 -4.36 -6.66
CA ILE A 116 -5.65 -4.95 -5.93
C ILE A 116 -5.44 -6.46 -5.95
N LEU A 117 -5.65 -7.12 -4.81
CA LEU A 117 -5.46 -8.56 -4.62
C LEU A 117 -6.77 -9.33 -4.73
#